data_AF-A0AAU0VYL5-F1
#
_entry.id   AF-A0AAU0VYL5-F1
#
_cell.length_a   1.000
_cell.length_b   1.000
_cell.length_c   1.000
_cell.angle_alpha   90.00
_cell.angle_beta   90.00
_cell.angle_gamma   90.00
#
_symmetry.space_group_name_H-M   'P 1'
#
loop_
_entity.id
_entity.type
_entity.pdbx_description
1 polymer ?
#
loop_
_entity_poly.entity_id
_entity_poly.type
_entity_poly.pdbx_seq_one_letter_code
_entity_poly.pdbx_strand_id
1 'polypeptide(L)'
;MDLPPDLPEPVLLELRWLLGQEEMPLELKSTDWESWGGPWQAFAGDSASYSFDGADVSLLVRTEDRENPDGSEPWALTVRSCVHEDDFGVTMDIVGWLLRHATTQGWVGFVRDSGVGTVQHLVRHEDGFDLVDVRPLGQAKRVPGAPSQEPQPAQSKGDACGGTIILCTGRFAAPASV
;
A
#
# COMPACT_ATOMS: atom_id res chain seq x y z
N MET A 1 1.64 -5.93 -6.09
CA MET A 1 1.52 -7.38 -5.80
C MET A 1 0.81 -8.08 -6.95
N ASP A 2 0.95 -9.41 -7.03
CA ASP A 2 0.26 -10.24 -8.02
C ASP A 2 -0.96 -10.93 -7.38
N LEU A 3 -2.07 -11.01 -8.11
CA LEU A 3 -3.31 -11.69 -7.75
C LEU A 3 -3.59 -12.83 -8.75
N PRO A 4 -4.29 -13.90 -8.34
CA PRO A 4 -4.55 -15.06 -9.19
C PRO A 4 -5.41 -14.70 -10.39
N PRO A 5 -5.25 -15.40 -11.52
CA PRO A 5 -5.95 -15.11 -12.77
C PRO A 5 -7.47 -15.29 -12.68
N ASP A 6 -7.93 -16.17 -11.79
CA ASP A 6 -9.28 -16.62 -11.51
C ASP A 6 -9.86 -15.99 -10.23
N LEU A 7 -9.40 -14.78 -9.90
CA LEU A 7 -9.93 -14.01 -8.78
C LEU A 7 -11.47 -13.98 -8.82
N PRO A 8 -12.17 -14.34 -7.71
CA PRO A 8 -13.62 -14.38 -7.72
C PRO A 8 -14.25 -13.04 -8.13
N GLU A 9 -15.28 -13.08 -8.98
CA GLU A 9 -15.92 -11.87 -9.51
C GLU A 9 -16.31 -10.84 -8.43
N PRO A 10 -16.91 -11.22 -7.28
CA PRO A 10 -17.21 -10.25 -6.24
C PRO A 10 -15.98 -9.53 -5.68
N VAL A 11 -14.84 -10.21 -5.59
CA VAL A 11 -13.56 -9.65 -5.14
C VAL A 11 -13.00 -8.70 -6.20
N LEU A 12 -13.11 -9.07 -7.47
CA LEU A 12 -12.66 -8.22 -8.59
C LEU A 12 -13.48 -6.92 -8.68
N LEU A 13 -14.80 -7.01 -8.53
CA LEU A 13 -15.69 -5.83 -8.55
C LEU A 13 -15.39 -4.87 -7.40
N GLU A 14 -15.27 -5.39 -6.18
CA GLU A 14 -14.92 -4.56 -5.02
C GLU A 14 -13.53 -3.94 -5.15
N LEU A 15 -12.55 -4.70 -5.66
CA LEU A 15 -11.22 -4.16 -5.93
C LEU A 15 -11.26 -3.02 -6.95
N ARG A 16 -11.97 -3.18 -8.07
CA ARG A 16 -12.10 -2.10 -9.06
C ARG A 16 -12.79 -0.87 -8.48
N TRP A 17 -13.82 -1.05 -7.66
CA TRP A 17 -14.46 0.05 -6.95
C TRP A 17 -13.48 0.75 -5.99
N LEU A 18 -12.72 0.01 -5.18
CA LEU A 18 -11.69 0.57 -4.29
C LEU A 18 -10.65 1.40 -5.04
N LEU A 19 -10.35 1.04 -6.29
CA LEU A 19 -9.42 1.74 -7.19
C LEU A 19 -10.05 2.93 -7.95
N GLY A 20 -11.34 3.20 -7.77
CA GLY A 20 -12.03 4.26 -8.51
C GLY A 20 -12.44 3.88 -9.95
N GLN A 21 -12.36 2.61 -10.33
CA GLN A 21 -12.51 2.14 -11.71
C GLN A 21 -13.92 1.64 -12.04
N GLU A 22 -14.74 1.38 -11.02
CA GLU A 22 -16.11 0.86 -11.15
C GLU A 22 -17.02 1.45 -10.07
N GLU A 23 -18.33 1.27 -10.24
CA GLU A 23 -19.33 1.60 -9.23
C GLU A 23 -19.27 0.66 -8.01
N MET A 24 -19.79 1.14 -6.87
CA MET A 24 -19.82 0.37 -5.64
C MET A 24 -20.68 -0.90 -5.79
N PRO A 25 -20.15 -2.09 -5.47
CA PRO A 25 -20.94 -3.31 -5.51
C PRO A 25 -21.99 -3.33 -4.39
N LEU A 26 -23.02 -4.17 -4.55
CA LEU A 26 -24.10 -4.31 -3.57
C LEU A 26 -23.61 -4.90 -2.23
N GLU A 27 -22.56 -5.72 -2.26
CA GLU A 27 -21.97 -6.35 -1.10
C GLU A 27 -20.46 -6.09 -1.07
N LEU A 28 -19.97 -5.64 0.08
CA LEU A 28 -18.55 -5.45 0.36
C LEU A 28 -18.05 -6.62 1.22
N LYS A 29 -16.86 -7.14 0.89
CA LYS A 29 -16.19 -8.28 1.53
C LYS A 29 -14.91 -7.87 2.27
N SER A 30 -14.38 -6.68 1.98
CA SER A 30 -13.09 -6.23 2.50
C SER A 30 -13.10 -5.89 3.99
N THR A 31 -14.13 -5.17 4.45
CA THR A 31 -14.19 -4.66 5.83
C THR A 31 -15.62 -4.24 6.24
N ASP A 32 -15.82 -4.00 7.53
CA ASP A 32 -17.05 -3.45 8.12
C ASP A 32 -16.92 -1.92 8.26
N TRP A 33 -17.57 -1.21 7.34
CA TRP A 33 -17.45 0.24 7.19
C TRP A 33 -18.36 1.04 8.14
N GLU A 34 -19.31 0.39 8.82
CA GLU A 34 -20.38 1.09 9.55
C GLU A 34 -19.84 1.99 10.67
N SER A 35 -18.71 1.63 11.26
CA SER A 35 -18.07 2.39 12.34
C SER A 35 -17.17 3.55 11.87
N TRP A 36 -16.87 3.65 10.57
CA TRP A 36 -15.84 4.54 10.01
C TRP A 36 -16.40 5.62 9.06
N GLY A 37 -17.72 5.83 9.01
CA GLY A 37 -18.33 6.85 8.16
C GLY A 37 -18.79 6.36 6.78
N GLY A 38 -18.86 5.04 6.58
CA GLY A 38 -19.35 4.41 5.36
C GLY A 38 -18.24 4.06 4.37
N PRO A 39 -18.55 3.34 3.28
CA PRO A 39 -17.57 2.89 2.32
C PRO A 39 -17.06 4.01 1.40
N TRP A 40 -15.76 4.02 1.10
CA TRP A 40 -15.15 4.89 0.10
C TRP A 40 -14.11 4.15 -0.74
N GLN A 41 -13.74 4.76 -1.87
CA GLN A 41 -12.74 4.24 -2.79
C GLN A 41 -11.34 4.48 -2.23
N ALA A 42 -10.92 3.64 -1.27
CA ALA A 42 -9.71 3.84 -0.45
C ALA A 42 -8.41 4.00 -1.24
N PHE A 43 -8.38 3.56 -2.50
CA PHE A 43 -7.20 3.63 -3.37
C PHE A 43 -7.49 4.39 -4.66
N ALA A 44 -8.57 5.17 -4.78
CA ALA A 44 -8.84 5.96 -5.97
C ALA A 44 -7.74 7.02 -6.17
N GLY A 45 -6.81 6.71 -7.07
CA GLY A 45 -5.58 7.45 -7.26
C GLY A 45 -5.15 7.42 -8.72
N ASP A 46 -5.26 8.55 -9.41
CA ASP A 46 -4.97 8.67 -10.85
C ASP A 46 -4.25 9.98 -11.23
N SER A 47 -3.73 10.72 -10.24
CA SER A 47 -3.23 12.08 -10.45
C SER A 47 -1.92 12.38 -9.72
N ALA A 48 -1.34 13.55 -10.03
CA ALA A 48 -0.16 14.03 -9.32
C ALA A 48 -0.50 14.27 -7.84
N SER A 49 0.34 13.75 -6.95
CA SER A 49 0.17 13.92 -5.50
C SER A 49 1.40 14.56 -4.89
N TYR A 50 1.14 15.67 -4.21
CA TYR A 50 2.14 16.40 -3.43
C TYR A 50 2.54 15.65 -2.15
N SER A 51 1.78 14.64 -1.73
CA SER A 51 2.01 13.93 -0.47
C SER A 51 3.12 12.89 -0.52
N PHE A 52 3.44 12.36 -1.72
CA PHE A 52 4.39 11.24 -1.84
C PHE A 52 5.65 11.58 -2.64
N ASP A 53 5.85 12.83 -3.09
CA ASP A 53 6.79 13.20 -4.14
C ASP A 53 6.56 12.35 -5.42
N GLY A 54 5.45 12.58 -6.12
CA GLY A 54 5.15 11.90 -7.39
C GLY A 54 3.68 11.88 -7.75
N ALA A 55 3.18 10.73 -8.18
CA ALA A 55 1.77 10.51 -8.52
C ALA A 55 1.12 9.51 -7.55
N ASP A 56 -0.11 9.82 -7.15
CA ASP A 56 -1.05 8.84 -6.60
C ASP A 56 -1.48 7.95 -7.76
N VAL A 57 -1.17 6.65 -7.65
CA VAL A 57 -1.42 5.72 -8.74
C VAL A 57 -1.89 4.41 -8.16
N SER A 58 -3.10 4.04 -8.56
CA SER A 58 -3.65 2.75 -8.25
C SER A 58 -4.22 2.11 -9.51
N LEU A 59 -3.67 0.95 -9.87
CA LEU A 59 -3.96 0.32 -11.15
C LEU A 59 -3.93 -1.20 -11.03
N LEU A 60 -4.91 -1.83 -11.67
CA LEU A 60 -5.04 -3.27 -11.82
C LEU A 60 -4.96 -3.62 -13.31
N VAL A 61 -3.97 -4.41 -13.71
CA VAL A 61 -3.78 -4.83 -15.11
C VAL A 61 -3.52 -6.33 -15.20
N ARG A 62 -3.82 -6.92 -16.35
CA ARG A 62 -3.32 -8.27 -16.68
C ARG A 62 -1.83 -8.18 -17.00
N THR A 63 -1.07 -9.20 -16.60
CA THR A 63 0.38 -9.23 -16.77
C THR A 63 0.75 -10.08 -17.98
N GLU A 64 0.76 -9.48 -19.17
CA GLU A 64 1.09 -10.17 -20.42
C GLU A 64 2.55 -10.70 -20.42
N ASP A 65 3.47 -10.01 -19.74
CA ASP A 65 4.89 -10.38 -19.70
C ASP A 65 5.26 -11.41 -18.62
N ARG A 66 4.29 -11.89 -17.82
CA ARG A 66 4.54 -12.82 -16.70
C ARG A 66 3.45 -13.88 -16.62
N GLU A 67 3.51 -14.85 -17.54
CA GLU A 67 2.69 -16.05 -17.45
C GLU A 67 3.04 -16.86 -16.19
N ASN A 68 2.01 -17.41 -15.55
CA ASN A 68 2.14 -18.44 -14.54
C ASN A 68 2.62 -19.76 -15.20
N PRO A 69 3.13 -20.73 -14.42
CA PRO A 69 3.56 -22.03 -14.96
C PRO A 69 2.49 -22.82 -15.73
N ASP A 70 1.21 -22.52 -15.49
CA ASP A 70 0.06 -23.10 -16.18
C ASP A 70 -0.39 -22.30 -17.44
N GLY A 71 0.35 -21.25 -17.81
CA GLY A 71 0.05 -20.37 -18.94
C GLY A 71 -1.01 -19.31 -18.66
N SER A 72 -1.49 -19.19 -17.41
CA SER A 72 -2.45 -18.16 -17.04
C SER A 72 -1.77 -16.81 -16.76
N GLU A 73 -2.46 -15.71 -17.04
CA GLU A 73 -1.95 -14.36 -16.79
C GLU A 73 -2.45 -13.83 -15.43
N PRO A 74 -1.55 -13.59 -14.46
CA PRO A 74 -1.94 -13.00 -13.18
C PRO A 74 -2.35 -11.54 -13.36
N TRP A 75 -3.12 -11.04 -12.41
CA TRP A 75 -3.34 -9.60 -12.28
C TRP A 75 -2.17 -8.97 -11.53
N ALA A 76 -1.61 -7.89 -12.05
CA ALA A 76 -0.71 -7.02 -11.33
C ALA A 76 -1.50 -5.85 -10.73
N LEU A 77 -1.43 -5.72 -9.40
CA LEU A 77 -1.98 -4.62 -8.64
C LEU A 77 -0.87 -3.72 -8.12
N THR A 78 -0.94 -2.43 -8.47
CA THR A 78 -0.11 -1.37 -7.90
C THR A 78 -1.01 -0.40 -7.18
N VAL A 79 -0.65 0.01 -5.96
CA VAL A 79 -1.36 1.02 -5.19
C VAL A 79 -0.33 1.94 -4.56
N ARG A 80 -0.49 3.25 -4.72
CA ARG A 80 0.27 4.28 -4.02
C ARG A 80 -0.71 5.36 -3.61
N SER A 81 -1.07 5.42 -2.34
CA SER A 81 -2.13 6.32 -1.87
C SER A 81 -1.84 6.93 -0.50
N CYS A 82 -2.52 8.04 -0.22
CA CYS A 82 -2.46 8.82 1.01
C CYS A 82 -3.62 8.40 1.86
N VAL A 83 -3.34 8.16 3.13
CA VAL A 83 -4.36 7.74 4.07
C VAL A 83 -4.33 8.72 5.23
N HIS A 84 -5.50 9.24 5.59
CA HIS A 84 -5.64 10.01 6.81
C HIS A 84 -5.38 9.11 8.03
N GLU A 85 -4.89 9.65 9.14
CA GLU A 85 -4.59 8.82 10.32
C GLU A 85 -5.83 8.07 10.85
N ASP A 86 -6.99 8.73 10.80
CA ASP A 86 -8.27 8.12 11.18
C ASP A 86 -8.67 6.96 10.26
N ASP A 87 -8.25 6.97 9.00
CA ASP A 87 -8.60 5.95 8.01
C ASP A 87 -7.57 4.81 7.94
N PHE A 88 -6.49 4.91 8.70
CA PHE A 88 -5.36 3.99 8.58
C PHE A 88 -5.73 2.57 8.98
N GLY A 89 -6.48 2.40 10.07
CA GLY A 89 -6.90 1.09 10.57
C GLY A 89 -7.73 0.32 9.53
N VAL A 90 -8.80 0.94 9.04
CA VAL A 90 -9.66 0.35 8.00
C VAL A 90 -8.92 0.13 6.70
N THR A 91 -8.01 1.02 6.31
CA THR A 91 -7.18 0.80 5.12
C THR A 91 -6.26 -0.41 5.28
N MET A 92 -5.68 -0.62 6.47
CA MET A 92 -4.88 -1.82 6.74
C MET A 92 -5.72 -3.10 6.76
N ASP A 93 -7.00 -3.05 7.17
CA ASP A 93 -7.92 -4.18 7.05
C ASP A 93 -8.19 -4.54 5.58
N ILE A 94 -8.38 -3.53 4.72
CA ILE A 94 -8.54 -3.72 3.25
C ILE A 94 -7.25 -4.30 2.66
N VAL A 95 -6.07 -3.76 3.02
CA VAL A 95 -4.77 -4.30 2.58
C VAL A 95 -4.65 -5.76 3.01
N GLY A 96 -4.99 -6.09 4.26
CA GLY A 96 -4.99 -7.45 4.75
C GLY A 96 -5.93 -8.37 3.99
N TRP A 97 -7.12 -7.88 3.63
CA TRP A 97 -8.06 -8.59 2.77
C TRP A 97 -7.48 -8.87 1.38
N LEU A 98 -6.87 -7.88 0.73
CA LEU A 98 -6.23 -8.05 -0.57
C LEU A 98 -5.08 -9.07 -0.51
N LEU A 99 -4.27 -9.04 0.54
CA LEU A 99 -3.12 -9.94 0.68
C LEU A 99 -3.51 -11.41 0.87
N ARG A 100 -4.69 -11.69 1.43
CA ARG A 100 -5.25 -13.06 1.47
C ARG A 100 -5.50 -13.63 0.08
N HIS A 101 -5.78 -12.77 -0.90
CA HIS A 101 -5.94 -13.17 -2.29
C HIS A 101 -4.64 -13.13 -3.09
N ALA A 102 -3.59 -12.46 -2.62
CA ALA A 102 -2.33 -12.33 -3.35
C ALA A 102 -1.55 -13.64 -3.43
N THR A 103 -0.89 -13.86 -4.58
CA THR A 103 0.03 -14.98 -4.80
C THR A 103 1.47 -14.63 -4.45
N THR A 104 1.83 -13.34 -4.47
CA THR A 104 3.17 -12.86 -4.09
C THR A 104 3.50 -13.18 -2.64
N GLN A 105 4.61 -13.88 -2.37
CA GLN A 105 5.15 -14.05 -1.01
C GLN A 105 6.30 -13.08 -0.72
N GLY A 106 6.53 -12.76 0.55
CA GLY A 106 7.61 -11.90 1.00
C GLY A 106 7.25 -10.42 0.91
N TRP A 107 8.22 -9.58 0.55
CA TRP A 107 8.01 -8.13 0.50
C TRP A 107 7.03 -7.74 -0.60
N VAL A 108 5.97 -7.01 -0.24
CA VAL A 108 4.90 -6.57 -1.16
C VAL A 108 4.74 -5.05 -1.21
N GLY A 109 5.48 -4.32 -0.38
CA GLY A 109 5.39 -2.86 -0.32
C GLY A 109 5.89 -2.29 1.00
N PHE A 110 5.53 -1.04 1.25
CA PHE A 110 5.84 -0.36 2.50
C PHE A 110 4.76 0.65 2.88
N VAL A 111 4.70 0.93 4.18
CA VAL A 111 3.94 2.02 4.78
C VAL A 111 4.94 3.06 5.26
N ARG A 112 4.64 4.33 5.02
CA ARG A 112 5.41 5.45 5.54
C ARG A 112 4.49 6.37 6.33
N ASP A 113 4.84 6.62 7.58
CA ASP A 113 4.21 7.68 8.36
C ASP A 113 4.82 9.02 7.95
N SER A 114 3.99 9.95 7.46
CA SER A 114 4.41 11.28 7.00
C SER A 114 4.73 12.23 8.16
N GLY A 115 4.13 12.03 9.33
CA GLY A 115 4.33 12.85 10.52
C GLY A 115 5.65 12.57 11.23
N VAL A 116 6.04 11.28 11.34
CA VAL A 116 7.29 10.88 12.02
C VAL A 116 8.39 10.38 11.07
N GLY A 117 8.09 10.18 9.79
CA GLY A 117 9.05 9.74 8.78
C GLY A 117 9.47 8.28 8.89
N THR A 118 8.78 7.47 9.69
CA THR A 118 9.05 6.04 9.85
C THR A 118 8.60 5.27 8.63
N VAL A 119 9.40 4.30 8.19
CA VAL A 119 9.07 3.40 7.08
C VAL A 119 9.04 1.96 7.61
N GLN A 120 7.92 1.28 7.34
CA GLN A 120 7.70 -0.12 7.67
C GLN A 120 7.51 -0.91 6.38
N HIS A 121 8.19 -2.03 6.25
CA HIS A 121 7.97 -2.96 5.16
C HIS A 121 6.73 -3.80 5.41
N LEU A 122 5.91 -3.94 4.38
CA LEU A 122 4.79 -4.87 4.37
C LEU A 122 5.28 -6.19 3.77
N VAL A 123 5.21 -7.26 4.56
CA VAL A 123 5.70 -8.59 4.19
C VAL A 123 4.56 -9.59 4.31
N ARG A 124 4.20 -10.27 3.21
CA ARG A 124 3.19 -11.32 3.17
C ARG A 124 3.83 -12.68 3.43
N HIS A 125 3.14 -13.49 4.22
CA HIS A 125 3.44 -14.88 4.53
C HIS A 125 2.21 -15.75 4.26
N GLU A 126 2.32 -17.08 4.34
CA GLU A 126 1.18 -17.98 4.06
C GLU A 126 -0.04 -17.68 4.93
N ASP A 127 0.18 -17.37 6.21
CA ASP A 127 -0.86 -17.16 7.22
C ASP A 127 -1.33 -15.69 7.38
N GLY A 128 -0.77 -14.75 6.61
CA GLY A 128 -1.10 -13.32 6.76
C GLY A 128 0.01 -12.39 6.31
N PHE A 129 0.21 -11.31 7.05
CA PHE A 129 1.25 -10.32 6.76
C PHE A 129 1.73 -9.64 8.03
N ASP A 130 2.94 -9.09 7.96
CA ASP A 130 3.55 -8.32 9.02
C ASP A 130 4.02 -6.94 8.51
N LEU A 131 3.97 -5.95 9.40
CA LEU A 131 4.67 -4.68 9.25
C LEU A 131 6.01 -4.76 9.98
N VAL A 132 7.10 -4.67 9.23
CA VAL A 132 8.47 -4.80 9.75
C VAL A 132 9.18 -3.47 9.69
N ASP A 133 9.59 -2.94 10.84
CA ASP A 133 10.37 -1.71 10.91
C ASP A 133 11.69 -1.84 10.16
N VAL A 134 11.94 -0.92 9.23
CA VAL A 134 13.24 -0.82 8.57
C VAL A 134 14.08 0.17 9.34
N ARG A 135 14.94 -0.34 10.23
CA ARG A 135 16.00 0.50 10.77
C ARG A 135 17.01 0.79 9.65
N PRO A 136 17.34 2.06 9.36
CA PRO A 136 18.43 2.37 8.46
C PRO A 136 19.72 1.74 9.01
N LEU A 137 20.33 0.82 8.26
CA LEU A 137 21.68 0.34 8.53
C LEU A 137 22.62 1.55 8.46
N GLY A 138 22.99 2.11 9.61
CA GLY A 138 24.01 3.16 9.69
C GLY A 138 23.66 4.45 10.44
N GLN A 139 22.53 4.57 11.15
CA GLN A 139 22.41 5.67 12.11
C GLN A 139 23.27 5.40 13.35
N ALA A 140 24.55 5.80 13.25
CA ALA A 140 25.40 5.99 14.41
C ALA A 140 24.67 6.91 15.41
N LYS A 141 24.60 6.45 16.66
CA LYS A 141 24.10 7.17 17.82
C LYS A 141 24.66 8.61 17.81
N ARG A 142 23.85 9.61 17.44
CA ARG A 142 24.24 11.01 17.58
C ARG A 142 24.47 11.28 19.07
N VAL A 143 25.69 11.66 19.42
CA VAL A 143 26.06 12.13 20.75
C VAL A 143 25.45 13.52 20.95
N PRO A 144 24.89 13.87 22.12
CA PRO A 144 24.26 15.18 22.32
C PRO A 144 25.35 16.25 22.40
N GLY A 145 25.27 17.27 21.53
CA GLY A 145 26.06 18.49 21.71
C GLY A 145 26.35 19.29 20.44
N ALA A 146 25.36 20.04 19.95
CA ALA A 146 25.52 21.38 19.36
C ALA A 146 24.12 21.94 19.02
N PRO A 147 23.85 23.25 19.22
CA PRO A 147 22.52 23.81 19.01
C PRO A 147 22.20 23.89 17.51
N SER A 148 21.14 23.20 17.09
CA SER A 148 20.56 23.33 15.77
C SER A 148 19.80 24.66 15.67
N GLN A 149 20.08 25.45 14.62
CA GLN A 149 19.12 26.45 14.17
C GLN A 149 17.86 25.71 13.70
N GLU A 150 16.75 26.06 14.33
CA GLU A 150 15.41 25.55 14.09
C GLU A 150 14.88 26.13 12.77
N PRO A 151 14.63 25.32 11.72
CA PRO A 151 13.82 25.78 10.61
C PRO A 151 12.37 25.84 11.09
N GLN A 152 11.75 27.03 11.03
CA GLN A 152 10.33 27.17 11.32
C GLN A 152 9.50 26.30 10.36
N PRO A 153 8.51 25.54 10.86
CA PRO A 153 7.60 24.82 9.99
C PRO A 153 6.73 25.83 9.24
N ALA A 154 6.73 25.75 7.92
CA ALA A 154 5.68 26.34 7.12
C ALA A 154 4.36 25.69 7.51
N GLN A 155 3.50 26.45 8.20
CA GLN A 155 2.12 26.05 8.43
C GLN A 155 1.36 26.11 7.11
N SER A 156 1.32 25.01 6.38
CA SER A 156 0.23 24.76 5.44
C SER A 156 -0.91 24.10 6.21
N LYS A 157 -2.03 24.80 6.36
CA LYS A 157 -3.33 24.17 6.62
C LYS A 157 -3.70 23.36 5.38
N GLY A 158 -3.20 22.13 5.31
CA GLY A 158 -3.75 21.08 4.47
C GLY A 158 -4.09 19.93 5.41
N ASP A 159 -5.22 19.27 5.19
CA ASP A 159 -5.59 18.04 5.90
C ASP A 159 -4.39 17.10 5.88
N ALA A 160 -3.80 16.87 7.05
CA ALA A 160 -2.54 16.16 7.13
C ALA A 160 -2.81 14.68 6.88
N CYS A 161 -2.31 14.12 5.78
CA CYS A 161 -2.26 12.68 5.65
C CYS A 161 -1.43 12.11 6.80
N GLY A 162 -2.00 11.18 7.56
CA GLY A 162 -1.33 10.48 8.67
C GLY A 162 -0.38 9.39 8.19
N GLY A 163 -0.61 8.84 7.00
CA GLY A 163 0.24 7.82 6.42
C GLY A 163 0.20 7.77 4.90
N THR A 164 1.21 7.15 4.32
CA THR A 164 1.33 6.81 2.91
C THR A 164 1.47 5.31 2.79
N ILE A 165 0.65 4.69 1.95
CA ILE A 165 0.73 3.25 1.66
C ILE A 165 1.18 3.08 0.22
N ILE A 166 2.24 2.29 0.03
CA ILE A 166 2.76 1.92 -1.28
C ILE A 166 2.83 0.40 -1.37
N LEU A 167 1.93 -0.19 -2.15
CA LEU A 167 1.94 -1.60 -2.53
C LEU A 167 2.56 -1.72 -3.93
N CYS A 168 3.76 -2.30 -4.00
CA CYS A 168 4.48 -2.49 -5.25
C CYS A 168 4.98 -3.93 -5.38
N THR A 169 5.01 -4.47 -6.61
CA THR A 169 5.84 -5.66 -6.84
C THR A 169 7.30 -5.24 -6.93
N GLY A 170 8.16 -5.87 -6.14
CA GLY A 170 9.60 -5.88 -6.38
C GLY A 170 10.05 -7.32 -6.51
N ARG A 171 10.41 -7.76 -7.72
CA ARG A 171 11.33 -8.90 -7.84
C ARG A 171 12.66 -8.41 -7.27
N PHE A 172 12.99 -8.76 -6.05
CA PHE A 172 14.40 -8.85 -5.70
C PHE A 172 14.95 -10.02 -6.50
N ALA A 173 15.80 -9.72 -7.49
CA ALA A 173 16.79 -10.71 -7.87
C ALA A 173 17.47 -11.13 -6.56
N ALA A 174 17.39 -12.42 -6.21
CA ALA A 174 18.18 -12.95 -5.12
C ALA A 174 19.62 -12.44 -5.30
N PRO A 175 20.29 -11.94 -4.24
CA PRO A 175 21.70 -11.59 -4.39
C PRO A 175 22.40 -12.83 -4.95
N ALA A 176 23.09 -12.66 -6.08
CA ALA A 176 23.90 -13.73 -6.64
C ALA A 176 24.83 -14.20 -5.53
N SER A 177 24.67 -15.45 -5.09
CA SER A 177 25.60 -16.07 -4.15
C SER A 177 26.98 -16.00 -4.80
N VAL A 178 27.88 -15.22 -4.20
CA VAL A 178 29.30 -15.15 -4.56
C VAL A 178 30.01 -16.39 -4.04
#